data_AF-A0A7R9UCN3-F1
#
_entry.id   AF-A0A7R9UCN3-F1
#
_cell.length_a   1.000
_cell.length_b   1.000
_cell.length_c   1.000
_cell.angle_alpha   90.00
_cell.angle_beta   90.00
_cell.angle_gamma   90.00
#
_symmetry.space_group_name_H-M   'P 1'
#
loop_
_entity.id
_entity.type
_entity.pdbx_description
1 polymer ?
#
loop_
_entity_poly.entity_id
_entity_poly.type
_entity_poly.pdbx_seq_one_letter_code
_entity_poly.pdbx_strand_id
1 'polypeptide(L)'
;RRSQTVQPQPTRSNVRTKMSKPLLLNDAGLALDGNDAVSYFTEDAPVAGSEDYAVEYDGGKYLFSSEENKAAFEEAPEKYAPQFGGYCATAMSEGKVFPADANSYRVTDDKLYVFFRNEEIETLPKWLENEEERKKLAHAHWDADDYVQ
;
A
#
# COMPACT_ATOMS: atom_id res chain seq x y z
N ARG A 1 -8.19 -55.79 -17.41
CA ARG A 1 -8.79 -54.64 -18.14
C ARG A 1 -9.62 -53.83 -17.14
N ARG A 2 -9.02 -52.88 -16.40
CA ARG A 2 -9.77 -51.97 -15.52
C ARG A 2 -9.86 -50.63 -16.24
N SER A 3 -11.02 -50.35 -16.82
CA SER A 3 -11.35 -49.04 -17.36
C SER A 3 -11.67 -48.14 -16.18
N GLN A 4 -10.78 -47.21 -15.86
CA GLN A 4 -11.05 -46.12 -14.92
C GLN A 4 -11.70 -45.00 -15.73
N THR A 5 -12.98 -44.77 -15.47
CA THR A 5 -13.74 -43.63 -15.95
C THR A 5 -13.15 -42.35 -15.34
N VAL A 6 -12.54 -41.52 -16.18
CA VAL A 6 -12.06 -40.18 -15.81
C VAL A 6 -13.29 -39.28 -15.67
N GLN A 7 -13.52 -38.75 -14.47
CA GLN A 7 -14.55 -37.74 -14.22
C GLN A 7 -14.16 -36.42 -14.92
N PRO A 8 -15.11 -35.68 -15.51
CA PRO A 8 -14.82 -34.36 -16.05
C PRO A 8 -14.55 -33.37 -14.91
N GLN A 9 -13.38 -32.72 -14.96
CA GLN A 9 -13.02 -31.61 -14.07
C GLN A 9 -13.99 -30.43 -14.32
N PRO A 10 -14.48 -29.75 -13.27
CA PRO A 10 -15.32 -28.58 -13.44
C PRO A 10 -14.52 -27.44 -14.11
N THR A 11 -15.10 -26.86 -15.16
CA THR A 11 -14.56 -25.69 -15.86
C THR A 11 -14.42 -24.53 -14.87
N ARG A 12 -13.17 -24.11 -14.60
CA ARG A 12 -12.89 -22.88 -13.85
C ARG A 12 -13.55 -21.71 -14.57
N SER A 13 -14.64 -21.21 -13.99
CA SER A 13 -15.21 -19.92 -14.33
C SER A 13 -14.15 -18.84 -14.16
N ASN A 14 -13.78 -18.18 -15.26
CA ASN A 14 -12.99 -16.95 -15.24
C ASN A 14 -13.85 -15.83 -14.66
N VAL A 15 -13.90 -15.72 -13.34
CA VAL A 15 -14.20 -14.44 -12.70
C VAL A 15 -12.94 -13.62 -12.89
N ARG A 16 -12.96 -12.69 -13.84
CA ARG A 16 -11.95 -11.64 -13.95
C ARG A 16 -12.22 -10.66 -12.81
N THR A 17 -11.97 -11.09 -11.58
CA THR A 17 -11.86 -10.19 -10.43
C THR A 17 -10.74 -9.23 -10.83
N LYS A 18 -10.99 -7.92 -10.87
CA LYS A 18 -9.89 -6.94 -10.86
C LYS A 18 -8.95 -7.40 -9.75
N MET A 19 -7.74 -7.84 -10.09
CA MET A 19 -6.73 -8.03 -9.05
C MET A 19 -6.51 -6.61 -8.50
N SER A 20 -6.97 -6.35 -7.28
CA SER A 20 -6.61 -5.14 -6.56
C SER A 20 -5.08 -5.09 -6.54
N LYS A 21 -4.52 -3.89 -6.76
CA LYS A 21 -3.07 -3.72 -6.80
C LYS A 21 -2.51 -4.17 -5.44
N PRO A 22 -1.34 -4.85 -5.40
CA PRO A 22 -0.85 -5.47 -4.18
C PRO A 22 -0.64 -4.41 -3.09
N LEU A 23 -1.09 -4.72 -1.88
CA LEU A 23 -0.84 -3.92 -0.68
C LEU A 23 0.28 -4.58 0.12
N LEU A 24 1.29 -3.79 0.49
CA LEU A 24 2.35 -4.20 1.40
C LEU A 24 1.78 -4.27 2.82
N LEU A 25 1.78 -5.48 3.36
CA LEU A 25 1.37 -5.77 4.72
C LEU A 25 2.57 -6.34 5.49
N ASN A 26 2.65 -6.04 6.79
CA ASN A 26 3.61 -6.70 7.66
C ASN A 26 3.20 -8.15 7.95
N ASP A 27 4.02 -8.90 8.71
CA ASP A 27 3.75 -10.31 9.05
C ASP A 27 2.41 -10.55 9.77
N ALA A 28 1.83 -9.51 10.38
CA ALA A 28 0.53 -9.54 11.04
C ALA A 28 -0.64 -9.15 10.12
N GLY A 29 -0.39 -8.91 8.82
CA GLY A 29 -1.39 -8.47 7.85
C GLY A 29 -1.80 -7.00 7.98
N LEU A 30 -0.99 -6.18 8.67
CA LEU A 30 -1.29 -4.76 8.89
C LEU A 30 -0.66 -3.89 7.80
N ALA A 31 -1.43 -2.92 7.31
CA ALA A 31 -0.93 -1.85 6.44
C ALA A 31 -0.16 -0.80 7.26
N LEU A 32 0.82 -0.14 6.62
CA LEU A 32 1.63 0.95 7.22
C LEU A 32 2.26 0.57 8.57
N ASP A 33 2.65 -0.70 8.73
CA ASP A 33 3.17 -1.25 10.00
C ASP A 33 2.24 -1.09 11.21
N GLY A 34 0.94 -0.89 10.98
CA GLY A 34 -0.05 -0.64 12.03
C GLY A 34 -0.17 0.83 12.45
N ASN A 35 0.47 1.76 11.74
CA ASN A 35 0.27 3.18 11.93
C ASN A 35 -1.08 3.64 11.35
N ASP A 36 -1.66 4.64 12.01
CA ASP A 36 -2.89 5.29 11.63
C ASP A 36 -2.73 6.08 10.32
N ALA A 37 -3.38 5.60 9.26
CA ALA A 37 -3.33 6.21 7.93
C ALA A 37 -3.82 7.67 7.91
N VAL A 38 -4.75 8.05 8.78
CA VAL A 38 -5.26 9.43 8.89
C VAL A 38 -4.26 10.33 9.60
N SER A 39 -3.55 9.79 10.61
CA SER A 39 -2.57 10.56 11.39
C SER A 39 -1.46 11.18 10.55
N TYR A 40 -1.10 10.56 9.41
CA TYR A 40 -0.14 11.12 8.44
C TYR A 40 -0.55 12.50 7.88
N PHE A 41 -1.83 12.82 7.92
CA PHE A 41 -2.41 14.05 7.36
C PHE A 41 -2.83 15.05 8.44
N THR A 42 -3.12 14.60 9.65
CA THR A 42 -3.70 15.42 10.73
C THR A 42 -2.72 15.72 11.85
N GLU A 43 -1.74 14.85 12.08
CA GLU A 43 -0.77 14.96 13.18
C GLU A 43 0.62 15.36 12.68
N ASP A 44 1.48 15.79 13.61
CA ASP A 44 2.89 16.11 13.30
C ASP A 44 3.72 14.85 12.94
N ALA A 45 3.28 13.66 13.39
CA ALA A 45 3.95 12.38 13.18
C ALA A 45 2.92 11.23 13.13
N PRO A 46 3.22 10.12 12.43
CA PRO A 46 2.33 8.97 12.39
C PRO A 46 2.19 8.36 13.79
N VAL A 47 0.94 8.09 14.16
CA VAL A 47 0.58 7.52 15.45
C VAL A 47 0.24 6.05 15.27
N ALA A 48 0.73 5.19 16.16
CA ALA A 48 0.37 3.78 16.17
C ALA A 48 -1.15 3.62 16.39
N GLY A 49 -1.80 2.81 15.57
CA GLY A 49 -3.20 2.47 15.74
C GLY A 49 -3.44 1.40 16.81
N SER A 50 -4.70 1.24 17.19
CA SER A 50 -5.16 0.18 18.10
C SER A 50 -5.98 -0.86 17.34
N GLU A 51 -5.91 -2.12 17.78
CA GLU A 51 -6.79 -3.19 17.28
C GLU A 51 -8.28 -2.92 17.60
N ASP A 52 -8.57 -2.08 18.60
CA ASP A 52 -9.92 -1.64 18.92
C ASP A 52 -10.53 -0.80 17.78
N TYR A 53 -9.69 -0.13 16.99
CA TYR A 53 -10.08 0.70 15.87
C TYR A 53 -9.46 0.15 14.59
N ALA A 54 -9.94 -1.00 14.12
CA ALA A 54 -9.49 -1.64 12.89
C ALA A 54 -10.51 -1.52 11.74
N VAL A 55 -10.00 -1.41 10.51
CA VAL A 55 -10.78 -1.45 9.26
C VAL A 55 -10.09 -2.35 8.25
N GLU A 56 -10.85 -3.21 7.58
CA GLU A 56 -10.35 -3.98 6.43
C GLU A 56 -10.62 -3.20 5.15
N TYR A 57 -9.57 -2.91 4.37
CA TYR A 57 -9.68 -2.20 3.11
C TYR A 57 -8.66 -2.71 2.09
N ASP A 58 -9.11 -2.92 0.85
CA ASP A 58 -8.32 -3.40 -0.30
C ASP A 58 -7.47 -4.67 0.00
N GLY A 59 -7.97 -5.52 0.90
CA GLY A 59 -7.30 -6.76 1.30
C GLY A 59 -6.27 -6.64 2.43
N GLY A 60 -6.17 -5.47 3.08
CA GLY A 60 -5.33 -5.24 4.26
C GLY A 60 -6.09 -4.73 5.47
N LYS A 61 -5.51 -4.89 6.65
CA LYS A 61 -6.03 -4.37 7.92
C LYS A 61 -5.32 -3.06 8.27
N TYR A 62 -6.09 -1.98 8.36
CA TYR A 62 -5.66 -0.67 8.85
C TYR A 62 -6.04 -0.52 10.31
N LEU A 63 -5.16 0.07 11.11
CA LEU A 63 -5.40 0.40 12.52
C LEU A 63 -5.47 1.91 12.68
N PHE A 64 -6.29 2.38 13.61
CA PHE A 64 -6.46 3.81 13.88
C PHE A 64 -6.24 4.11 15.36
N SER A 65 -5.78 5.31 15.66
CA SER A 65 -5.53 5.76 17.03
C SER A 65 -6.81 6.22 17.75
N SER A 66 -7.87 6.52 16.99
CA SER A 66 -9.15 6.97 17.50
C SER A 66 -10.32 6.49 16.64
N GLU A 67 -11.53 6.50 17.22
CA GLU A 67 -12.78 6.24 16.48
C GLU A 67 -13.03 7.30 15.39
N GLU A 68 -12.61 8.55 15.62
CA GLU A 68 -12.74 9.64 14.65
C GLU A 68 -11.88 9.40 13.41
N ASN A 69 -10.62 8.98 13.59
CA ASN A 69 -9.72 8.67 12.48
C ASN A 69 -10.20 7.42 11.72
N LYS A 70 -10.70 6.42 12.43
CA LYS A 70 -11.36 5.27 11.80
C LYS A 70 -12.51 5.73 10.90
N ALA A 71 -13.43 6.54 11.42
CA ALA A 71 -14.58 7.02 10.68
C ALA A 71 -14.15 7.83 9.45
N ALA A 72 -13.17 8.73 9.59
CA ALA A 72 -12.63 9.50 8.48
C ALA A 72 -12.04 8.62 7.38
N PHE A 73 -11.34 7.53 7.76
CA PHE A 73 -10.84 6.56 6.79
C PHE A 73 -11.97 5.80 6.10
N GLU A 74 -12.99 5.33 6.84
CA GLU A 74 -14.14 4.62 6.25
C GLU A 74 -14.92 5.50 5.26
N GLU A 75 -14.97 6.81 5.48
CA GLU A 75 -15.61 7.77 4.56
C GLU A 75 -14.81 7.98 3.26
N ALA A 76 -13.47 8.01 3.34
CA ALA A 76 -12.61 8.32 2.19
C ALA A 76 -11.31 7.51 2.17
N PRO A 77 -11.36 6.17 2.06
CA PRO A 77 -10.17 5.33 2.22
C PRO A 77 -9.11 5.58 1.15
N GLU A 78 -9.52 5.89 -0.09
CA GLU A 78 -8.62 6.24 -1.19
C GLU A 78 -7.78 7.51 -0.97
N LYS A 79 -8.19 8.38 -0.03
CA LYS A 79 -7.44 9.59 0.34
C LYS A 79 -6.27 9.24 1.26
N TYR A 80 -6.53 8.37 2.24
CA TYR A 80 -5.60 8.07 3.33
C TYR A 80 -4.72 6.86 3.04
N ALA A 81 -5.19 5.90 2.24
CA ALA A 81 -4.40 4.75 1.83
C ALA A 81 -3.14 5.19 1.06
N PRO A 82 -2.01 4.48 1.24
CA PRO A 82 -0.77 4.81 0.55
C PRO A 82 -0.92 4.67 -0.97
N GLN A 83 -0.41 5.65 -1.71
CA GLN A 83 -0.63 5.78 -3.16
C GLN A 83 -0.18 4.56 -3.97
N PHE A 84 0.91 3.91 -3.53
CA PHE A 84 1.49 2.72 -4.17
C PHE A 84 1.39 1.50 -3.26
N GLY A 85 0.29 1.35 -2.53
CA GLY A 85 0.05 0.16 -1.70
C GLY A 85 1.12 -0.07 -0.65
N GLY A 86 1.72 0.99 -0.09
CA GLY A 86 2.76 0.87 0.95
C GLY A 86 4.15 0.53 0.42
N TYR A 87 4.35 0.41 -0.90
CA TYR A 87 5.67 0.27 -1.49
C TYR A 87 6.40 1.61 -1.61
N CYS A 88 7.73 1.56 -1.62
CA CYS A 88 8.60 2.72 -1.74
C CYS A 88 8.32 3.47 -3.06
N ALA A 89 7.90 4.74 -2.94
CA ALA A 89 7.59 5.58 -4.09
C ALA A 89 8.82 5.83 -4.98
N THR A 90 10.01 5.96 -4.38
CA THR A 90 11.26 6.09 -5.14
C THR A 90 11.56 4.84 -5.96
N ALA A 91 11.37 3.64 -5.39
CA ALA A 91 11.53 2.39 -6.14
C ALA A 91 10.50 2.28 -7.27
N MET A 92 9.24 2.66 -7.00
CA MET A 92 8.16 2.66 -7.99
C MET A 92 8.49 3.58 -9.18
N SER A 93 9.11 4.75 -8.92
CA SER A 93 9.58 5.65 -9.99
C SER A 93 10.69 5.06 -10.88
N GLU A 94 11.31 3.97 -10.44
CA GLU A 94 12.38 3.26 -11.14
C GLU A 94 11.90 1.92 -11.72
N GLY A 95 10.58 1.70 -11.76
CA GLY A 95 9.98 0.45 -12.25
C GLY A 95 10.22 -0.74 -11.32
N LYS A 96 10.32 -0.50 -10.01
CA LYS A 96 10.58 -1.53 -9.00
C LYS A 96 9.59 -1.44 -7.84
N VAL A 97 9.30 -2.56 -7.19
CA VAL A 97 8.63 -2.58 -5.88
C VAL A 97 9.64 -2.92 -4.80
N PHE A 98 9.65 -2.13 -3.74
CA PHE A 98 10.51 -2.37 -2.58
C PHE A 98 9.74 -1.99 -1.31
N PRO A 99 9.89 -2.72 -0.20
CA PRO A 99 9.20 -2.36 1.04
C PRO A 99 9.55 -0.94 1.47
N ALA A 100 8.56 -0.18 1.90
CA ALA A 100 8.77 1.11 2.54
C ALA A 100 8.86 0.95 4.05
N ASP A 101 9.37 1.98 4.72
CA ASP A 101 9.24 2.17 6.16
C ASP A 101 8.12 3.18 6.40
N ALA A 102 7.14 2.82 7.22
CA ALA A 102 5.99 3.67 7.51
C ALA A 102 6.37 5.02 8.17
N ASN A 103 7.58 5.17 8.71
CA ASN A 103 8.10 6.41 9.30
C ASN A 103 8.82 7.32 8.30
N SER A 104 9.13 6.84 7.10
CA SER A 104 9.67 7.67 6.02
C SER A 104 8.56 7.95 5.01
N TYR A 105 7.96 9.12 5.10
CA TYR A 105 6.76 9.47 4.33
C TYR A 105 6.76 10.92 3.84
N ARG A 106 5.87 11.18 2.89
CA ARG A 106 5.58 12.50 2.34
C ARG A 106 4.12 12.55 1.94
N VAL A 107 3.38 13.55 2.43
CA VAL A 107 2.02 13.84 1.98
C VAL A 107 2.05 14.99 0.99
N THR A 108 1.78 14.72 -0.29
CA THR A 108 1.74 15.75 -1.34
C THR A 108 0.53 15.50 -2.25
N ASP A 109 -0.08 16.56 -2.78
CA ASP A 109 -1.31 16.48 -3.57
C ASP A 109 -2.43 15.65 -2.91
N ASP A 110 -2.60 15.80 -1.59
CA ASP A 110 -3.55 15.02 -0.78
C ASP A 110 -3.36 13.49 -0.85
N LYS A 111 -2.14 13.03 -1.16
CA LYS A 111 -1.78 11.61 -1.24
C LYS A 111 -0.58 11.27 -0.36
N LEU A 112 -0.64 10.09 0.26
CA LEU A 112 0.42 9.53 1.09
C LEU A 112 1.41 8.74 0.23
N TYR A 113 2.68 9.16 0.28
CA TYR A 113 3.81 8.44 -0.30
C TYR A 113 4.74 7.98 0.82
N VAL A 114 5.16 6.73 0.76
CA VAL A 114 6.08 6.12 1.72
C VAL A 114 7.38 5.71 1.02
N PHE A 115 8.47 5.66 1.78
CA PHE A 115 9.82 5.49 1.25
C PHE A 115 10.57 4.41 2.02
N PHE A 116 11.51 3.77 1.34
CA PHE A 116 12.42 2.86 2.01
C PHE A 116 13.36 3.65 2.92
N ARG A 117 13.50 3.16 4.15
CA ARG A 117 14.47 3.62 5.15
C ARG A 117 15.00 2.42 5.94
N ASN A 118 16.29 2.45 6.25
CA ASN A 118 16.92 1.61 7.26
C ASN A 118 17.97 2.45 8.03
N GLU A 119 18.85 1.80 8.79
CA GLU A 119 19.89 2.48 9.58
C GLU A 119 20.93 3.23 8.72
N GLU A 120 21.09 2.87 7.44
CA GLU A 120 22.16 3.37 6.57
C GLU A 120 21.63 4.28 5.45
N ILE A 121 20.42 4.02 4.96
CA ILE A 121 19.89 4.58 3.72
C ILE A 121 18.44 5.01 3.94
N GLU A 122 18.10 6.21 3.44
CA GLU A 122 16.73 6.69 3.28
C GLU A 122 16.54 7.18 1.84
N THR A 123 15.41 6.81 1.23
CA THR A 123 15.13 7.11 -0.19
C THR A 123 14.25 8.34 -0.42
N LEU A 124 13.72 8.93 0.66
CA LEU A 124 12.99 10.21 0.60
C LEU A 124 13.88 11.37 0.10
N PRO A 125 15.14 11.57 0.55
CA PRO A 125 15.99 12.62 -0.01
C PRO A 125 16.15 12.52 -1.54
N LYS A 126 16.35 11.30 -2.06
CA LYS A 126 16.43 11.01 -3.50
C LYS A 126 15.12 11.31 -4.23
N TRP A 127 13.98 11.11 -3.58
CA TRP A 127 12.68 11.51 -4.11
C TRP A 127 12.61 13.02 -4.32
N LEU A 128 12.99 13.78 -3.28
CA LEU A 128 12.89 15.24 -3.25
C LEU A 128 13.80 15.95 -4.26
N GLU A 129 14.87 15.30 -4.74
CA GLU A 129 15.73 15.86 -5.80
C GLU A 129 14.97 16.14 -7.10
N ASN A 130 13.98 15.31 -7.43
CA ASN A 130 13.19 15.41 -8.67
C ASN A 130 11.75 14.92 -8.44
N GLU A 131 11.09 15.43 -7.41
CA GLU A 131 9.78 14.95 -6.93
C GLU A 131 8.73 14.87 -8.05
N GLU A 132 8.57 15.91 -8.86
CA GLU A 132 7.56 15.95 -9.93
C GLU A 132 7.78 14.86 -11.00
N GLU A 133 9.02 14.69 -11.46
CA GLU A 133 9.34 13.69 -12.49
C GLU A 133 9.20 12.27 -11.91
N ARG A 134 9.66 12.05 -10.67
CA ARG A 134 9.53 10.75 -10.00
C ARG A 134 8.08 10.40 -9.72
N LYS A 135 7.26 11.36 -9.32
CA LYS A 135 5.81 11.19 -9.15
C LYS A 135 5.19 10.74 -10.47
N LYS A 136 5.49 11.42 -11.57
CA LYS A 136 4.99 11.04 -12.90
C LYS A 136 5.42 9.62 -13.30
N LEU A 137 6.69 9.27 -13.13
CA LEU A 137 7.21 7.95 -13.46
C LEU A 137 6.59 6.86 -12.58
N ALA A 138 6.49 7.09 -11.27
CA ALA A 138 5.92 6.14 -10.32
C ALA A 138 4.45 5.84 -10.65
N HIS A 139 3.65 6.88 -10.93
CA HIS A 139 2.27 6.69 -11.39
C HIS A 139 2.20 5.92 -12.71
N ALA A 140 3.07 6.25 -13.68
CA ALA A 140 3.11 5.53 -14.96
C ALA A 140 3.42 4.03 -14.79
N HIS A 141 4.42 3.68 -13.99
CA HIS A 141 4.77 2.28 -13.70
C HIS A 141 3.66 1.57 -12.92
N TRP A 142 3.10 2.24 -11.91
CA TRP A 142 2.02 1.70 -11.09
C TRP A 142 0.76 1.43 -11.91
N ASP A 143 0.38 2.32 -12.81
CA ASP A 143 -0.83 2.19 -13.64
C ASP A 143 -0.68 1.20 -14.79
N ALA A 144 0.55 1.01 -15.27
CA ALA A 144 0.86 0.01 -16.29
C ALA A 144 1.09 -1.41 -15.73
N ASP A 145 1.13 -1.57 -14.39
CA ASP A 145 1.63 -2.78 -13.73
C ASP A 145 3.04 -3.18 -14.23
N ASP A 146 3.87 -2.18 -14.58
CA ASP A 146 5.20 -2.33 -15.18
C ASP A 146 6.28 -2.09 -14.11
N TYR A 147 6.39 -3.04 -13.19
CA TYR A 147 7.40 -3.04 -12.14
C TYR A 147 7.89 -4.44 -11.81
N VAL A 148 9.13 -4.54 -11.34
CA VAL A 148 9.75 -5.79 -10.89
C VAL A 148 10.00 -5.77 -9.38
N GLN A 149 9.87 -6.93 -8.75
CA GLN A 149 10.16 -7.13 -7.32
C GLN A 149 11.64 -7.43 -7.09
#